data_AF-V8BA22-F1
#
_entry.id   AF-V8BA22-F1
#
_cell.length_a   1.000
_cell.length_b   1.000
_cell.length_c   1.000
_cell.angle_alpha   90.00
_cell.angle_beta   90.00
_cell.angle_gamma   90.00
#
_symmetry.space_group_name_H-M   'P 1'
#
loop_
_entity.id
_entity.type
_entity.pdbx_description
1 polymer ?
#
loop_
_entity_poly.entity_id
_entity_poly.type
_entity_poly.pdbx_seq_one_letter_code
_entity_poly.pdbx_strand_id
1 'polypeptide(L)'
;MKIKLKYDVKEFNFTYDFKTEETAHIASEALIGYLLGTHFRVNAKVDFLCVEKDSSLTRLLLKYVSVNDLSSILNQICNFYDEYRTGLNLDFDKEWEGL
;
A
#
# COMPACT_ATOMS: atom_id res chain seq x y z
N MET A 1 6.61 -32.20 13.24
CA MET A 1 5.23 -32.08 12.74
C MET A 1 5.21 -31.07 11.59
N LYS A 2 5.06 -31.49 10.33
CA LYS A 2 4.90 -30.57 9.19
C LYS A 2 3.43 -30.17 9.12
N ILE A 3 3.10 -28.95 9.53
CA ILE A 3 1.75 -28.41 9.38
C ILE A 3 1.55 -28.15 7.88
N LYS A 4 0.77 -29.00 7.20
CA LYS A 4 0.28 -28.69 5.85
C LYS A 4 -0.82 -27.65 5.99
N LEU A 5 -0.54 -26.42 5.60
CA LEU A 5 -1.58 -25.41 5.45
C LEU A 5 -2.55 -25.89 4.35
N LYS A 6 -3.85 -25.76 4.59
CA LYS A 6 -4.93 -26.13 3.64
C LYS A 6 -4.88 -25.31 2.34
N TYR A 7 -4.14 -24.20 2.36
CA TYR A 7 -4.06 -23.22 1.29
C TYR A 7 -2.63 -23.14 0.76
N ASP A 8 -2.48 -23.13 -0.56
CA ASP A 8 -1.22 -22.86 -1.25
C ASP A 8 -0.97 -21.34 -1.19
N VAL A 9 -0.19 -20.91 -0.20
CA VAL A 9 0.18 -19.50 -0.02
C VAL A 9 1.54 -19.23 -0.66
N LYS A 10 1.66 -18.07 -1.29
CA LYS A 10 2.87 -17.63 -1.99
C LYS A 10 3.26 -16.25 -1.50
N GLU A 11 4.55 -15.97 -1.53
CA GLU A 11 5.08 -14.63 -1.30
C GLU A 11 5.03 -13.84 -2.62
N PHE A 12 4.54 -12.62 -2.55
CA PHE A 12 4.47 -11.67 -3.64
C PHE A 12 5.26 -10.41 -3.28
N ASN A 13 5.87 -9.81 -4.30
CA ASN A 13 6.55 -8.52 -4.19
C ASN A 13 5.81 -7.52 -5.08
N PHE A 14 5.33 -6.44 -4.46
CA PHE A 14 4.67 -5.32 -5.13
C PHE A 14 5.52 -4.06 -4.96
N THR A 15 5.64 -3.28 -6.02
CA THR A 15 6.36 -2.00 -6.00
C THR A 15 5.55 -0.90 -6.66
N TYR A 16 5.66 0.31 -6.12
CA TYR A 16 5.05 1.50 -6.71
C TYR A 16 5.96 2.72 -6.49
N ASP A 17 6.12 3.54 -7.52
CA ASP A 17 6.91 4.76 -7.49
C ASP A 17 6.00 5.95 -7.28
N PHE A 18 6.04 6.55 -6.09
CA PHE A 18 5.25 7.72 -5.73
C PHE A 18 5.99 9.01 -6.06
N LYS A 19 5.22 10.04 -6.43
CA LYS A 19 5.73 11.40 -6.71
C LYS A 19 6.31 12.09 -5.48
N THR A 20 5.83 11.74 -4.28
CA THR A 20 6.32 12.31 -3.01
C THR A 20 6.42 11.24 -1.93
N GLU A 21 7.36 11.43 -1.01
CA GLU A 21 7.53 10.55 0.15
C GLU A 21 6.28 10.53 1.03
N GLU A 22 5.68 11.70 1.28
CA GLU A 22 4.45 11.84 2.06
C GLU A 22 3.31 10.97 1.49
N THR A 23 3.10 11.02 0.18
CA THR A 23 2.06 10.22 -0.48
C THR A 23 2.35 8.73 -0.36
N ALA A 24 3.63 8.33 -0.45
CA ALA A 24 4.05 6.95 -0.28
C ALA A 24 3.73 6.42 1.13
N HIS A 25 4.00 7.21 2.17
CA HIS A 25 3.69 6.83 3.57
C HIS A 25 2.17 6.68 3.77
N ILE A 26 1.38 7.66 3.36
CA ILE A 26 -0.09 7.60 3.50
C ILE A 26 -0.67 6.41 2.73
N ALA A 27 -0.21 6.18 1.49
CA ALA A 27 -0.67 5.03 0.71
C ALA A 27 -0.28 3.71 1.39
N SER A 28 0.88 3.63 2.03
CA SER A 28 1.31 2.42 2.75
C SER A 28 0.37 2.04 3.90
N GLU A 29 -0.13 3.03 4.65
CA GLU A 29 -1.09 2.80 5.73
C GLU A 29 -2.41 2.25 5.18
N ALA A 30 -2.87 2.80 4.04
CA ALA A 30 -4.07 2.33 3.35
C ALA A 30 -3.90 0.90 2.82
N LEU A 31 -2.75 0.57 2.24
CA LEU A 31 -2.43 -0.78 1.77
C LEU A 31 -2.43 -1.79 2.93
N ILE A 32 -1.77 -1.45 4.05
CA ILE A 32 -1.75 -2.30 5.25
C ILE A 32 -3.18 -2.47 5.79
N GLY A 33 -3.96 -1.39 5.89
CA GLY A 33 -5.35 -1.42 6.33
C GLY A 33 -6.22 -2.32 5.45
N TYR A 34 -6.10 -2.20 4.12
CA TYR A 34 -6.80 -3.06 3.17
C TYR A 34 -6.41 -4.54 3.34
N LEU A 35 -5.11 -4.84 3.43
CA LEU A 35 -4.62 -6.21 3.58
C LEU A 35 -5.09 -6.86 4.87
N LEU A 36 -4.98 -6.16 6.00
CA LEU A 36 -5.41 -6.65 7.32
C LEU A 36 -6.94 -6.76 7.42
N GLY A 37 -7.67 -5.82 6.81
CA GLY A 37 -9.14 -5.77 6.88
C GLY A 37 -9.84 -6.77 5.95
N THR A 38 -9.21 -7.12 4.82
CA THR A 38 -9.88 -7.88 3.75
C THR A 38 -9.37 -9.32 3.63
N HIS A 39 -8.12 -9.57 4.01
CA HIS A 39 -7.47 -10.85 3.74
C HIS A 39 -7.02 -11.55 5.04
N PHE A 40 -7.54 -12.76 5.26
CA PHE A 40 -7.20 -13.56 6.43
C PHE A 40 -5.74 -14.08 6.34
N ARG A 41 -4.94 -13.82 7.38
CA ARG A 41 -3.54 -14.25 7.52
C ARG A 41 -2.56 -13.67 6.50
N VAL A 42 -2.76 -12.42 6.09
CA VAL A 42 -1.70 -11.71 5.34
C VAL A 42 -0.60 -11.28 6.31
N ASN A 43 0.63 -11.69 6.00
CA ASN A 43 1.83 -11.10 6.58
C ASN A 43 2.39 -10.13 5.55
N ALA A 44 2.53 -8.86 5.92
CA ALA A 44 2.95 -7.79 5.04
C ALA A 44 4.15 -7.05 5.64
N LYS A 45 5.13 -6.73 4.79
CA LYS A 45 6.28 -5.88 5.13
C LYS A 45 6.37 -4.76 4.11
N VAL A 46 6.38 -3.53 4.59
CA VAL A 46 6.59 -2.34 3.77
C VAL A 46 8.02 -1.85 3.99
N ASP A 47 8.70 -1.53 2.90
CA ASP A 47 9.99 -0.85 2.88
C ASP A 47 9.90 0.34 1.90
N PHE A 48 10.68 1.39 2.16
CA PHE A 48 10.78 2.56 1.28
C PHE A 48 12.22 2.70 0.76
N LEU A 49 12.34 3.03 -0.52
CA LEU A 49 13.62 3.23 -1.20
C LEU A 49 13.59 4.57 -1.94
N CYS A 50 14.60 5.41 -1.72
CA CYS A 50 14.80 6.60 -2.55
C CYS A 50 15.28 6.17 -3.94
N VAL A 51 14.65 6.68 -5.00
CA VAL A 51 15.07 6.37 -6.37
C VAL A 51 16.24 7.28 -6.75
N GLU A 52 17.47 6.75 -6.74
CA GLU A 52 18.72 7.53 -6.93
C GLU A 52 18.75 8.42 -8.20
N LYS A 53 17.94 8.11 -9.22
CA LYS A 53 17.87 8.89 -10.48
C LYS A 53 16.93 10.09 -10.42
N ASP A 54 16.01 10.14 -9.46
CA ASP A 54 15.05 11.21 -9.31
C ASP A 54 14.84 11.45 -7.82
N SER A 55 15.51 12.48 -7.29
CA SER A 55 15.54 12.78 -5.85
C SER A 55 14.17 13.10 -5.26
N SER A 56 13.13 13.22 -6.10
CA SER A 56 11.75 13.43 -5.67
C SER A 56 10.93 12.14 -5.55
N LEU A 57 11.32 11.07 -6.24
CA LEU A 57 10.56 9.82 -6.28
C LEU A 57 10.88 8.91 -5.11
N THR A 58 9.82 8.43 -4.45
CA THR A 58 9.90 7.45 -3.37
C THR A 58 9.30 6.13 -3.85
N ARG A 59 10.10 5.07 -3.87
CA ARG A 59 9.63 3.72 -4.20
C ARG A 59 9.15 3.01 -2.95
N LEU A 60 7.87 2.63 -2.94
CA LEU A 60 7.29 1.71 -1.97
C LEU A 60 7.55 0.27 -2.44
N LEU A 61 8.04 -0.58 -1.53
CA LEU A 61 8.14 -2.02 -1.69
C LEU A 61 7.26 -2.70 -0.65
N LEU A 62 6.27 -3.45 -1.10
CA LEU A 62 5.37 -4.23 -0.25
C LEU A 62 5.57 -5.72 -0.54
N LYS A 63 6.04 -6.44 0.46
CA LYS A 63 6.11 -7.90 0.45
C LYS A 63 4.90 -8.45 1.18
N TYR A 64 4.18 -9.39 0.57
CA TYR A 64 3.01 -9.98 1.22
C TYR A 64 2.86 -11.47 0.90
N VAL A 65 2.36 -12.24 1.87
CA VAL A 65 2.02 -13.66 1.68
C VAL A 65 0.52 -13.82 1.51
N SER A 66 0.08 -14.39 0.38
CA SER A 66 -1.33 -14.54 0.01
C SER A 66 -1.57 -15.80 -0.82
N VAL A 67 -2.83 -16.22 -0.95
CA VAL A 67 -3.23 -17.26 -1.91
C VAL A 67 -3.30 -16.70 -3.34
N ASN A 68 -3.72 -15.44 -3.46
CA ASN A 68 -3.90 -14.76 -4.74
C ASN A 68 -2.94 -13.57 -4.85
N ASP A 69 -2.52 -13.28 -6.08
CA ASP A 69 -1.84 -12.03 -6.42
C ASP A 69 -2.83 -10.86 -6.29
N LEU A 70 -2.47 -9.88 -5.46
CA LEU A 70 -3.26 -8.70 -5.16
C LEU A 70 -2.73 -7.45 -5.89
N SER A 71 -1.72 -7.59 -6.76
CA SER A 71 -1.03 -6.44 -7.37
C SER A 71 -1.97 -5.50 -8.10
N SER A 72 -3.04 -6.01 -8.73
CA SER A 72 -4.04 -5.16 -9.41
C SER A 72 -4.78 -4.22 -8.45
N ILE A 73 -5.22 -4.71 -7.29
CA ILE A 73 -5.95 -3.87 -6.32
C ILE A 73 -5.00 -2.95 -5.58
N LEU A 74 -3.79 -3.43 -5.24
CA LEU A 74 -2.75 -2.62 -4.62
C LEU A 74 -2.34 -1.46 -5.54
N ASN A 75 -2.21 -1.70 -6.85
CA ASN A 75 -1.93 -0.66 -7.84
C ASN A 75 -3.05 0.38 -7.93
N GLN A 76 -4.32 -0.04 -7.88
CA GLN A 76 -5.44 0.90 -7.88
C GLN A 76 -5.43 1.80 -6.64
N ILE A 77 -5.14 1.24 -5.46
CA ILE A 77 -5.00 2.02 -4.23
C ILE A 77 -3.86 3.03 -4.39
N CYS A 78 -2.66 2.61 -4.81
CA CYS A 78 -1.54 3.53 -5.02
C CYS A 78 -1.86 4.66 -6.00
N ASN A 79 -2.46 4.34 -7.15
CA ASN A 79 -2.88 5.34 -8.14
C ASN A 79 -3.85 6.36 -7.54
N PHE A 80 -4.80 5.93 -6.70
CA PHE A 80 -5.72 6.86 -6.03
C PHE A 80 -4.98 7.88 -5.17
N TYR A 81 -3.99 7.43 -4.39
CA TYR A 81 -3.20 8.32 -3.54
C TYR A 81 -2.27 9.23 -4.36
N ASP A 82 -1.62 8.72 -5.41
CA ASP A 82 -0.62 9.45 -6.19
C ASP A 82 -1.19 10.43 -7.23
N GLU A 83 -2.42 10.19 -7.71
CA GLU A 83 -3.08 11.07 -8.70
C GLU A 83 -4.15 11.97 -8.07
N TYR A 84 -4.99 11.42 -7.19
CA TYR A 84 -6.20 12.12 -6.74
C TYR A 84 -6.03 12.78 -5.38
N ARG A 85 -5.33 12.13 -4.42
CA ARG A 85 -5.11 12.74 -3.10
C ARG A 85 -4.18 13.93 -3.16
N THR A 86 -3.15 13.92 -4.00
CA THR A 86 -2.22 15.07 -4.14
C THR A 86 -2.93 16.35 -4.60
N GLY A 87 -4.09 16.24 -5.27
CA GLY A 87 -4.94 17.38 -5.65
C GLY A 87 -6.00 17.76 -4.61
N LEU A 88 -6.20 16.95 -3.57
CA LEU A 88 -7.16 17.21 -2.50
C LEU A 88 -6.48 17.97 -1.36
N ASN A 89 -6.67 19.28 -1.31
CA ASN A 89 -6.48 20.06 -0.07
C ASN A 89 -7.61 19.68 0.91
N LEU A 90 -7.44 18.55 1.58
CA LEU A 90 -8.29 18.18 2.71
C LEU A 90 -7.86 19.05 3.90
N ASP A 91 -8.63 20.10 4.15
CA ASP A 91 -8.53 20.87 5.38
C ASP A 91 -9.09 20.01 6.52
N PHE A 92 -8.21 19.26 7.17
CA PHE A 92 -8.55 18.42 8.33
C PHE A 92 -8.84 19.26 9.59
N ASP A 93 -8.51 20.56 9.57
CA ASP A 93 -8.85 21.51 10.63
C ASP A 93 -10.28 22.07 10.46
N LYS A 94 -10.90 21.79 9.31
CA LYS A 94 -12.31 22.09 9.09
C LYS A 94 -13.15 21.13 9.92
N GLU A 95 -13.79 21.67 10.96
CA GLU A 95 -14.75 20.94 11.79
C GLU A 95 -15.77 20.22 10.89
N TRP A 96 -15.88 18.91 11.06
CA TRP A 96 -16.91 18.11 10.40
C TRP A 96 -18.28 18.51 10.97
N GLU A 97 -19.07 19.27 10.21
CA GLU A 97 -20.42 19.70 10.64
C GLU A 97 -21.49 18.59 10.64
N GLY A 98 -21.12 17.34 10.35
CA GLY A 98 -22.06 16.21 10.29
C GLY A 98 -23.05 16.30 9.11
N LEU A 99 -23.92 15.30 9.00
CA LEU A 99 -25.05 15.25 8.04
C LEU A 99 -26.37 15.46 8.78
#